data_AF-A0A7Y1W3Z5-F1
#
_entry.id   AF-A0A7Y1W3Z5-F1
#
_cell.length_a   1.000
_cell.length_b   1.000
_cell.length_c   1.000
_cell.angle_alpha   90.00
_cell.angle_beta   90.00
_cell.angle_gamma   90.00
#
_symmetry.space_group_name_H-M   'P 1'
#
loop_
_entity.id
_entity.type
_entity.pdbx_description
1 polymer ?
#
loop_
_entity_poly.entity_id
_entity_poly.type
_entity_poly.pdbx_seq_one_letter_code
_entity_poly.pdbx_strand_id
1 'polypeptide(L)'
;MEKLCGEIRLVGNLTGGELRTQVDQHGNQRFVGSFRTATQLDALQVGDTTLLNARLPGNIYDALATGRTACVYVFRTLLRKALILGVKYEDTGDKHLIGHSYYRGTLLQLATVHTLLNAIGCWILGMIVGAIIGLGQSAVPPLLGLVGGWAASWWQAYCFYTDFRRAQAD
;
A
#
# COMPACT_ATOMS: atom_id res chain seq x y z
N MET A 1 7.49 9.58 -5.92
CA MET A 1 8.15 9.03 -4.73
C MET A 1 8.36 10.11 -3.71
N GLU A 2 7.80 9.93 -2.52
CA GLU A 2 8.07 10.80 -1.37
C GLU A 2 9.28 10.23 -0.62
N LYS A 3 10.28 11.08 -0.36
CA LYS A 3 11.49 10.72 0.38
C LYS A 3 11.52 11.59 1.62
N LEU A 4 11.46 10.98 2.79
CA LEU A 4 11.49 11.67 4.08
C LEU A 4 12.84 11.39 4.72
N CYS A 5 13.69 12.41 4.79
CA CYS A 5 15.01 12.29 5.42
C CYS A 5 15.04 13.05 6.74
N GLY A 6 15.62 12.42 7.75
CA GLY A 6 15.79 13.00 9.07
C GLY A 6 16.04 11.94 10.11
N GLU A 7 16.15 12.38 11.36
CA GLU A 7 16.27 11.47 12.49
C GLU A 7 14.95 10.72 12.73
N ILE A 8 15.02 9.40 12.87
CA ILE A 8 13.86 8.60 13.26
C ILE A 8 13.60 8.83 14.76
N ARG A 9 12.61 9.67 15.07
CA ARG A 9 12.27 10.03 16.45
C ARG A 9 11.31 9.05 17.11
N LEU A 10 10.42 8.44 16.32
CA LEU A 10 9.37 7.56 16.81
C LEU A 10 9.12 6.44 15.80
N VAL A 11 9.10 5.20 16.28
CA VAL A 11 8.61 4.03 15.55
C VAL A 11 7.46 3.45 16.37
N GLY A 12 6.25 3.46 15.81
CA GLY A 12 5.05 2.94 16.46
C GLY A 12 5.01 1.41 16.51
N ASN A 13 3.90 0.89 17.01
CA ASN A 13 3.69 -0.56 17.07
C ASN A 13 3.33 -1.11 15.69
N LEU A 14 3.82 -2.32 15.45
CA LEU A 14 3.44 -3.11 14.30
C LEU A 14 2.11 -3.81 14.60
N THR A 15 1.12 -3.61 13.74
CA THR A 15 -0.16 -4.32 13.76
C THR A 15 -0.28 -5.22 12.52
N GLY A 16 -0.84 -6.42 12.69
CA GLY A 16 -0.97 -7.40 11.62
C GLY A 16 0.29 -8.24 11.37
N GLY A 17 0.42 -8.87 10.20
CA GLY A 17 1.54 -9.78 9.87
C GLY A 17 1.41 -11.20 10.44
N GLU A 18 0.53 -11.42 11.41
CA GLU A 18 0.23 -12.74 11.97
C GLU A 18 -0.52 -13.62 10.96
N LEU A 19 -0.12 -14.90 10.92
CA LEU A 19 -0.89 -15.97 10.28
C LEU A 19 -2.08 -16.28 11.16
N ARG A 20 -3.27 -15.80 10.78
CA ARG A 20 -4.50 -16.19 11.47
C ARG A 20 -4.98 -17.53 10.93
N THR A 21 -4.82 -18.58 11.73
CA THR A 21 -5.53 -19.85 11.57
C THR A 21 -6.83 -19.80 12.35
N GLN A 22 -7.95 -20.12 11.70
CA GLN A 22 -9.22 -20.32 12.40
C GLN A 22 -9.14 -21.62 13.20
N VAL A 23 -9.34 -21.52 14.51
CA VAL A 23 -9.42 -22.67 15.43
C VAL A 23 -10.90 -22.86 15.76
N ASP A 24 -11.41 -24.10 15.69
CA ASP A 24 -12.78 -24.37 16.12
C ASP A 24 -12.90 -24.35 17.67
N GLN A 25 -14.13 -24.43 18.19
CA GLN A 25 -14.40 -24.42 19.63
C GLN A 25 -13.81 -25.63 20.39
N HIS A 26 -13.28 -26.63 19.69
CA HIS A 26 -12.67 -27.84 20.22
C HIS A 26 -11.14 -27.85 20.07
N GLY A 27 -10.52 -26.73 19.66
CA GLY A 27 -9.07 -26.62 19.52
C GLY A 27 -8.52 -27.24 18.24
N ASN A 28 -9.38 -27.71 17.32
CA ASN A 28 -8.93 -28.26 16.06
C ASN A 28 -8.65 -27.14 15.06
N GLN A 29 -7.44 -27.14 14.48
CA GLN A 29 -7.09 -26.22 13.40
C GLN A 29 -7.88 -26.60 12.14
N ARG A 30 -8.93 -25.83 11.83
CA ARG A 30 -9.62 -25.94 10.54
C ARG A 30 -8.82 -25.12 9.53
N PHE A 31 -8.06 -25.82 8.68
CA PHE A 31 -7.23 -25.21 7.65
C PHE A 31 -8.11 -24.71 6.48
N VAL A 32 -8.85 -23.62 6.69
CA VAL A 32 -9.70 -22.99 5.65
C VAL A 32 -8.92 -21.98 4.80
N GLY A 33 -7.62 -21.82 5.06
CA GLY A 33 -6.73 -20.90 4.36
C GLY A 33 -6.04 -19.98 5.35
N SER A 34 -4.72 -19.89 5.22
CA SER A 34 -3.90 -19.01 6.05
C SER A 34 -3.74 -17.67 5.35
N PHE A 35 -4.34 -16.62 5.91
CA PHE A 35 -4.21 -15.26 5.36
C PHE A 35 -3.31 -14.45 6.27
N ARG A 36 -2.18 -13.95 5.75
CA ARG A 36 -1.38 -12.96 6.45
C ARG A 36 -2.10 -11.62 6.39
N THR A 37 -2.40 -11.06 7.55
CA THR A 37 -2.93 -9.70 7.65
C THR A 37 -1.87 -8.71 7.17
N ALA A 38 -2.30 -7.65 6.49
CA ALA A 38 -1.37 -6.61 6.04
C ALA A 38 -0.67 -5.99 7.24
N THR A 39 0.65 -5.99 7.22
CA THR A 39 1.48 -5.40 8.26
C THR A 39 1.40 -3.87 8.18
N GLN A 40 1.00 -3.24 9.28
CA GLN A 40 0.77 -1.81 9.40
C GLN A 40 1.53 -1.26 10.61
N LEU A 41 1.97 -0.02 10.48
CA LEU A 41 2.64 0.74 11.50
C LEU A 41 1.74 1.91 11.90
N ASP A 42 1.46 2.04 13.19
CA ASP A 42 0.54 3.05 13.70
C ASP A 42 1.07 4.47 13.43
N ALA A 43 2.35 4.70 13.70
CA ALA A 43 3.03 5.97 13.44
C ALA A 43 4.52 5.78 13.15
N LEU A 44 5.09 6.62 12.29
CA LEU A 44 6.53 6.79 12.09
C LEU A 44 6.85 8.28 12.03
N GLN A 45 7.77 8.75 12.87
CA GLN A 45 8.23 10.14 12.83
C GLN A 45 9.66 10.19 12.31
N VAL A 46 9.86 10.92 11.22
CA VAL A 46 11.16 11.14 10.58
C VAL A 46 11.38 12.66 10.52
N GLY A 47 12.33 13.16 11.31
CA GLY A 47 12.50 14.59 11.54
C GLY A 47 11.20 15.22 12.05
N ASP A 48 10.67 16.17 11.28
CA ASP A 48 9.43 16.89 11.61
C ASP A 48 8.19 16.29 10.91
N THR A 49 8.36 15.26 10.07
CA THR A 49 7.25 14.61 9.36
C THR A 49 6.78 13.37 10.09
N THR A 50 5.46 13.28 10.32
CA THR A 50 4.82 12.10 10.91
C THR A 50 3.98 11.37 9.86
N LEU A 51 4.30 10.11 9.60
CA LEU A 51 3.47 9.18 8.85
C LEU A 51 2.56 8.43 9.81
N LEU A 52 1.26 8.46 9.56
CA LEU A 52 0.27 7.71 10.33
C LEU A 52 -0.27 6.55 9.50
N ASN A 53 -0.53 5.40 10.15
CA ASN A 53 -1.14 4.21 9.53
C ASN A 53 -0.43 3.75 8.26
N ALA A 54 0.91 3.71 8.28
CA ALA A 54 1.72 3.33 7.13
C ALA A 54 1.79 1.81 6.97
N ARG A 55 1.72 1.31 5.74
CA ARG A 55 1.98 -0.12 5.44
C ARG A 55 3.45 -0.36 5.25
N LEU A 56 3.98 -1.43 5.82
CA LEU A 56 5.36 -1.84 5.62
C LEU A 56 5.46 -3.35 5.81
N PRO A 57 6.35 -4.07 5.12
CA PRO A 57 6.60 -5.47 5.42
C PRO A 57 7.46 -5.62 6.69
N GLY A 58 7.27 -6.72 7.43
CA GLY A 58 7.96 -6.94 8.72
C GLY A 58 9.48 -6.81 8.67
N ASN A 59 10.12 -7.21 7.56
CA ASN A 59 11.58 -7.07 7.40
C ASN A 59 12.07 -5.62 7.40
N ILE A 60 11.22 -4.65 7.06
CA ILE A 60 11.53 -3.22 7.16
C ILE A 60 11.29 -2.71 8.57
N TYR A 61 10.33 -3.28 9.30
CA TYR A 61 10.09 -2.94 10.70
C TYR A 61 11.33 -3.22 11.55
N ASP A 62 11.89 -4.42 11.40
CA ASP A 62 13.05 -4.87 12.15
C ASP A 62 14.30 -4.03 11.83
N ALA A 63 14.31 -3.39 10.66
CA ALA A 63 15.39 -2.51 10.22
C ALA A 63 15.20 -1.06 10.69
N LEU A 64 14.06 -0.66 11.25
CA LEU A 64 13.82 0.70 11.75
C LEU A 64 14.42 0.88 13.15
N ALA A 65 15.39 1.77 13.26
CA ALA A 65 16.07 2.10 14.52
C ALA A 65 15.85 3.59 14.84
N THR A 66 15.39 3.87 16.06
CA THR A 66 15.22 5.24 16.56
C THR A 66 16.57 5.89 16.85
N GLY A 67 16.61 7.23 16.79
CA GLY A 67 17.82 8.03 17.07
C GLY A 67 18.87 8.02 15.94
N ARG A 68 18.57 7.41 14.80
CA ARG A 68 19.44 7.39 13.62
C ARG A 68 18.87 8.25 12.50
N THR A 69 19.75 8.92 11.76
CA THR A 69 19.38 9.67 10.56
C THR A 69 19.18 8.72 9.39
N ALA A 70 17.97 8.74 8.82
CA ALA A 70 17.62 7.88 7.71
C ALA A 70 16.71 8.59 6.70
N CYS A 71 16.77 8.13 5.46
CA CYS A 71 15.84 8.47 4.41
C CYS A 71 14.84 7.33 4.20
N VAL A 72 13.57 7.59 4.50
CA VAL A 72 12.46 6.66 4.31
C VAL A 72 11.80 6.93 2.96
N TYR A 73 11.70 5.89 2.14
CA TYR A 73 11.05 5.95 0.84
C TYR A 73 9.59 5.55 0.98
N VAL A 74 8.68 6.43 0.57
CA VAL A 74 7.24 6.25 0.75
C VAL A 74 6.52 6.35 -0.60
N PHE A 75 5.66 5.38 -0.84
CA PHE A 75 4.67 5.40 -1.90
C PHE A 75 3.29 5.71 -1.30
N ARG A 76 2.58 6.70 -1.86
CA ARG A 76 1.19 6.97 -1.49
C ARG A 76 0.24 6.43 -2.55
N THR A 77 -0.71 5.62 -2.09
CA THR A 77 -1.83 5.15 -2.92
C THR A 77 -2.79 6.30 -3.26
N LEU A 78 -3.67 6.08 -4.25
CA LEU A 78 -4.69 7.07 -4.64
C LEU A 78 -5.61 7.45 -3.47
N LEU A 79 -5.89 6.47 -2.59
CA LEU A 79 -6.65 6.60 -1.34
C LEU A 79 -5.80 7.10 -0.16
N ARG A 80 -4.64 7.74 -0.44
CA ARG A 80 -3.71 8.36 0.52
C ARG A 80 -3.10 7.44 1.59
N LYS A 81 -3.27 6.12 1.50
CA LYS A 81 -2.53 5.19 2.38
C LYS A 81 -1.06 5.20 1.97
N ALA A 82 -0.19 5.46 2.93
CA ALA A 82 1.26 5.42 2.78
C ALA A 82 1.76 3.97 2.85
N LEU A 83 2.69 3.62 1.97
CA LEU A 83 3.38 2.34 1.94
C LEU A 83 4.88 2.61 1.92
N ILE A 84 5.60 2.10 2.91
CA ILE A 84 7.04 2.27 3.03
C ILE A 84 7.72 1.26 2.11
N LEU A 85 8.48 1.79 1.14
CA LEU A 85 9.24 1.02 0.15
C LEU A 85 10.61 0.60 0.70
N GLY A 86 11.12 1.33 1.69
CA GLY A 86 12.39 1.02 2.32
C GLY A 86 12.96 2.19 3.10
N VAL A 87 14.13 1.96 3.67
CA VAL A 87 14.88 2.90 4.52
C VAL A 87 16.36 2.83 4.13
N LYS A 88 17.00 4.00 4.01
CA LYS A 88 18.45 4.12 3.82
C LYS A 88 19.04 4.92 4.98
N TYR A 89 20.01 4.35 5.68
CA TYR A 89 20.71 5.00 6.78
C TYR A 89 21.84 5.87 6.24
N GLU A 90 21.95 7.09 6.76
CA GLU A 90 22.96 8.05 6.28
C GLU A 90 24.35 7.82 6.90
N ASP A 91 24.38 7.34 8.13
CA ASP A 91 25.59 7.03 8.90
C ASP A 91 26.33 5.79 8.38
N THR A 92 25.61 4.69 8.08
CA THR A 92 26.23 3.45 7.56
C THR A 92 26.11 3.29 6.05
N GLY A 93 25.24 4.05 5.39
CA GLY A 93 24.89 3.85 3.99
C GLY A 93 24.02 2.61 3.74
N ASP A 94 23.66 1.86 4.79
CA ASP A 94 22.88 0.64 4.68
C ASP A 94 21.48 0.93 4.15
N LYS A 95 21.05 0.11 3.20
CA LYS A 95 19.79 0.30 2.49
C LYS A 95 18.94 -0.96 2.56
N HIS A 96 17.80 -0.84 3.23
CA HIS A 96 16.82 -1.89 3.38
C HIS A 96 15.60 -1.56 2.54
N LEU A 97 15.39 -2.29 1.44
CA LEU A 97 14.21 -2.18 0.59
C LEU A 97 13.25 -3.34 0.82
N ILE A 98 11.99 -3.15 0.44
CA ILE A 98 11.02 -4.24 0.41
C ILE A 98 11.54 -5.43 -0.43
N GLY A 99 11.26 -6.64 0.05
CA GLY A 99 11.65 -7.85 -0.66
C GLY A 99 10.95 -7.98 -2.03
N HIS A 100 11.62 -8.65 -2.97
CA HIS A 100 11.10 -8.82 -4.34
C HIS A 100 9.75 -9.54 -4.40
N SER A 101 9.52 -10.47 -3.47
CA SER A 101 8.24 -11.18 -3.31
C SER A 101 7.11 -10.23 -2.90
N TYR A 102 7.36 -9.34 -1.94
CA TYR A 102 6.41 -8.32 -1.49
C TYR A 102 6.11 -7.30 -2.61
N TYR A 103 7.15 -6.86 -3.32
CA TYR A 103 7.02 -5.99 -4.47
C TYR A 103 6.12 -6.62 -5.55
N ARG A 104 6.41 -7.85 -6.00
CA ARG A 104 5.62 -8.56 -7.01
C ARG A 104 4.18 -8.78 -6.56
N GLY A 105 3.97 -9.19 -5.30
CA GLY A 105 2.65 -9.38 -4.73
C GLY A 105 1.83 -8.10 -4.71
N THR A 106 2.43 -6.99 -4.25
CA THR A 106 1.77 -5.68 -4.20
C THR A 106 1.47 -5.15 -5.61
N LEU A 107 2.41 -5.28 -6.55
CA LEU A 107 2.20 -4.88 -7.93
C LEU A 107 1.06 -5.68 -8.58
N LEU A 108 1.05 -7.00 -8.40
CA LEU A 108 -0.02 -7.86 -8.91
C LEU A 108 -1.37 -7.48 -8.28
N GLN A 109 -1.40 -7.22 -6.97
CA GLN A 109 -2.60 -6.81 -6.26
C GLN A 109 -3.13 -5.44 -6.74
N LEU A 110 -2.25 -4.49 -7.04
CA LEU A 110 -2.63 -3.19 -7.61
C LEU A 110 -3.12 -3.34 -9.06
N ALA A 111 -2.45 -4.16 -9.86
CA ALA A 111 -2.77 -4.34 -11.27
C ALA A 111 -4.04 -5.19 -11.52
N THR A 112 -4.38 -6.12 -10.62
CA THR A 112 -5.51 -7.04 -10.80
C THR A 112 -6.65 -6.78 -9.81
N VAL A 113 -6.43 -6.99 -8.51
CA VAL A 113 -7.48 -6.91 -7.49
C VAL A 113 -8.04 -5.50 -7.36
N HIS A 114 -7.16 -4.49 -7.26
CA HIS A 114 -7.61 -3.10 -7.18
C HIS A 114 -8.25 -2.63 -8.49
N THR A 115 -7.74 -3.10 -9.63
CA THR A 115 -8.38 -2.87 -10.93
C THR A 115 -9.82 -3.36 -10.94
N LEU A 116 -10.08 -4.58 -10.50
CA LEU A 116 -11.43 -5.13 -10.47
C LEU A 116 -12.33 -4.32 -9.51
N LEU A 117 -11.84 -4.03 -8.31
CA LEU A 117 -12.59 -3.28 -7.29
C LEU A 117 -12.91 -1.85 -7.74
N ASN A 118 -11.94 -1.15 -8.32
CA ASN A 118 -12.12 0.21 -8.83
C ASN A 118 -13.00 0.20 -10.09
N ALA A 119 -12.88 -0.78 -10.98
CA ALA A 119 -13.75 -0.91 -12.15
C ALA A 119 -15.21 -1.06 -11.73
N ILE A 120 -15.51 -1.94 -10.77
CA ILE A 120 -16.86 -2.12 -10.23
C ILE A 120 -17.34 -0.85 -9.52
N GLY A 121 -16.52 -0.27 -8.63
CA GLY A 121 -16.87 0.94 -7.89
C GLY A 121 -17.13 2.13 -8.80
N CYS A 122 -16.28 2.35 -9.80
CA CYS A 122 -16.44 3.42 -10.77
C CYS A 122 -17.58 3.16 -11.75
N TRP A 123 -17.89 1.89 -12.09
CA TRP A 123 -19.08 1.55 -12.86
C TRP A 123 -20.37 1.95 -12.11
N ILE A 124 -20.47 1.61 -10.82
CA ILE A 124 -21.59 2.02 -9.96
C ILE A 124 -21.69 3.55 -9.87
N LEU A 125 -20.57 4.23 -9.60
CA LEU A 125 -20.53 5.70 -9.59
C LEU A 125 -20.95 6.29 -10.93
N GLY A 126 -20.52 5.69 -12.04
CA GLY A 126 -20.93 6.08 -13.39
C GLY A 126 -22.44 5.98 -13.60
N MET A 127 -23.08 4.92 -13.12
CA MET A 127 -24.55 4.80 -13.14
C MET A 127 -25.24 5.89 -12.33
N ILE A 128 -24.75 6.17 -11.11
CA ILE A 128 -25.32 7.20 -10.23
C ILE A 128 -25.21 8.58 -10.89
N VAL A 129 -24.01 8.93 -11.38
CA VAL A 129 -23.77 10.20 -12.08
C VAL A 129 -24.63 10.29 -13.33
N GLY A 130 -24.71 9.21 -14.11
CA GLY A 130 -25.56 9.13 -15.30
C GLY A 130 -27.04 9.38 -15.01
N ALA A 131 -27.56 8.82 -13.91
CA ALA A 131 -28.93 9.07 -13.47
C ALA A 131 -29.15 10.55 -13.07
N ILE A 132 -28.19 11.17 -12.38
CA ILE A 132 -28.25 12.58 -11.95
C ILE A 132 -28.29 13.55 -13.15
N ILE A 133 -27.48 13.29 -14.18
CA ILE A 133 -27.37 14.16 -15.37
C ILE A 133 -28.43 13.87 -16.45
N GLY A 134 -29.44 13.05 -16.15
CA GLY A 134 -30.53 12.73 -17.09
C GLY A 134 -30.15 11.72 -18.19
N LEU A 135 -29.00 11.06 -18.07
CA LEU A 135 -28.53 10.00 -18.98
C LEU A 135 -28.82 8.58 -18.44
N GLY A 136 -29.80 8.43 -17.54
CA GLY A 136 -30.03 7.21 -16.76
C GLY A 136 -30.31 5.92 -17.55
N GLN A 137 -30.65 6.02 -18.84
CA GLN A 137 -30.81 4.86 -19.73
C GLN A 137 -29.64 4.65 -20.72
N SER A 138 -28.65 5.54 -20.71
CA SER A 138 -27.47 5.44 -21.55
C SER A 138 -26.43 4.53 -20.92
N ALA A 139 -25.82 3.65 -21.72
CA ALA A 139 -24.69 2.83 -21.28
C ALA A 139 -23.37 3.64 -21.15
N VAL A 140 -23.36 4.89 -21.62
CA VAL A 140 -22.12 5.70 -21.68
C VAL A 140 -21.56 6.04 -20.29
N PRO A 141 -22.34 6.58 -19.33
CA PRO A 141 -21.83 6.88 -17.99
C PRO A 141 -21.20 5.68 -17.24
N PRO A 142 -21.83 4.48 -17.19
CA PRO A 142 -21.21 3.33 -16.56
C PRO A 142 -19.93 2.85 -17.27
N LEU A 143 -19.90 2.90 -18.61
CA LEU A 143 -18.70 2.52 -19.38
C LEU A 143 -17.53 3.48 -19.11
N LEU A 144 -17.78 4.79 -19.08
CA LEU A 144 -16.75 5.78 -18.73
C LEU A 144 -16.24 5.57 -17.31
N GLY A 145 -17.14 5.27 -16.36
CA GLY A 145 -16.76 4.88 -15.01
C GLY A 145 -15.84 3.67 -14.99
N LEU A 146 -16.21 2.59 -15.68
CA LEU A 146 -15.40 1.36 -15.75
C LEU A 146 -14.01 1.63 -16.34
N VAL A 147 -13.92 2.31 -17.48
CA VAL A 147 -12.64 2.66 -18.13
C VAL A 147 -11.80 3.56 -17.23
N GLY A 148 -12.41 4.54 -16.56
CA GLY A 148 -11.73 5.42 -15.61
C GLY A 148 -11.16 4.65 -14.41
N GLY A 149 -11.94 3.74 -13.82
CA GLY A 149 -11.50 2.89 -12.71
C GLY A 149 -10.35 1.95 -13.11
N TRP A 150 -10.40 1.40 -14.33
CA TRP A 150 -9.32 0.58 -14.87
C TRP A 150 -8.03 1.39 -15.07
N ALA A 151 -8.13 2.54 -15.75
CA ALA A 151 -7.00 3.41 -16.03
C ALA A 151 -6.35 3.93 -14.75
N ALA A 152 -7.15 4.35 -13.74
CA ALA A 152 -6.65 4.81 -12.46
C ALA A 152 -5.84 3.73 -11.72
N SER A 153 -6.30 2.47 -11.79
CA SER A 153 -5.63 1.34 -11.14
C SER A 153 -4.30 1.00 -11.79
N TRP A 154 -4.28 0.98 -13.13
CA TRP A 154 -3.05 0.78 -13.89
C TRP A 154 -2.05 1.92 -13.71
N TRP A 155 -2.53 3.17 -13.69
CA TRP A 155 -1.71 4.32 -13.35
C TRP A 155 -1.09 4.19 -11.96
N GLN A 156 -1.87 3.76 -10.97
CA GLN A 156 -1.37 3.54 -9.61
C GLN A 156 -0.31 2.43 -9.54
N ALA A 157 -0.51 1.32 -10.25
CA ALA A 157 0.47 0.24 -10.37
C ALA A 157 1.76 0.71 -11.06
N TYR A 158 1.64 1.53 -12.10
CA TYR A 158 2.78 2.15 -12.79
C TYR A 158 3.55 3.10 -11.87
N CYS A 159 2.86 3.99 -11.14
CA CYS A 159 3.49 4.87 -10.16
C CYS A 159 4.25 4.09 -9.09
N PHE A 160 3.64 3.02 -8.55
CA PHE A 160 4.30 2.11 -7.60
C PHE A 160 5.57 1.49 -8.20
N TYR A 161 5.50 1.01 -9.45
CA TYR A 161 6.67 0.48 -10.16
C TYR A 161 7.78 1.53 -10.29
N THR A 162 7.45 2.73 -10.76
CA THR A 162 8.45 3.79 -10.96
C THR A 162 9.06 4.26 -9.65
N ASP A 163 8.27 4.35 -8.58
CA ASP A 163 8.76 4.77 -7.27
C ASP A 163 9.65 3.69 -6.65
N PHE A 164 9.32 2.41 -6.81
CA PHE A 164 10.20 1.32 -6.40
C PHE A 164 11.52 1.29 -7.19
N ARG A 165 11.48 1.53 -8.51
CA ARG A 165 12.70 1.63 -9.34
C ARG A 165 13.60 2.79 -8.93
N ARG A 166 13.00 3.96 -8.62
CA ARG A 166 13.72 5.12 -8.10
C ARG A 166 14.32 4.83 -6.73
N ALA A 167 13.55 4.21 -5.84
CA ALA A 167 14.03 3.76 -4.54
C ALA A 167 15.16 2.73 -4.67
N GLN A 168 15.20 1.90 -5.72
CA GLN A 168 16.32 0.98 -5.98
C GLN A 168 17.59 1.68 -6.49
N ALA A 169 17.46 2.70 -7.32
CA ALA A 169 18.59 3.40 -7.95
C ALA A 169 19.35 4.37 -7.03
N ASP A 170 18.69 4.89 -5.98
CA ASP A 170 19.22 5.88 -5.03
C ASP A 170 20.17 5.30 -3.96
#